data_AF-A0A662PVS2-F1
#
_entry.id   AF-A0A662PVS2-F1
#
_cell.length_a   1.000
_cell.length_b   1.000
_cell.length_c   1.000
_cell.angle_alpha   90.00
_cell.angle_beta   90.00
_cell.angle_gamma   90.00
#
_symmetry.space_group_name_H-M   'P 1'
#
loop_
_entity.id
_entity.type
_entity.pdbx_description
1 polymer ?
#
loop_
_entity_poly.entity_id
_entity_poly.type
_entity_poly.pdbx_seq_one_letter_code
_entity_poly.pdbx_strand_id
1 'polypeptide(L)' 'MGGLIGGSFSLLSKDEVYRVHLASLYILEKVGLKVNSEKALNVLKEGGAYVDFKEKRVWIPKASLRRP' A
#
# COMPACT_ATOMS: atom_id res chain seq x y z
N MET A 1 -35.31 12.05 -25.00
CA MET A 1 -34.10 11.19 -25.04
C MET A 1 -33.16 11.65 -23.93
N GLY A 2 -33.38 11.21 -22.68
CA GLY A 2 -32.53 11.56 -21.54
C GLY A 2 -31.58 10.40 -21.25
N GLY A 3 -30.28 10.59 -21.48
CA GLY A 3 -29.27 9.55 -21.35
C GLY A 3 -29.12 9.03 -19.92
N LEU A 4 -28.73 7.76 -19.80
CA LEU A 4 -28.29 7.16 -18.53
C LEU A 4 -27.08 7.94 -18.03
N ILE A 5 -27.24 8.65 -16.92
CA ILE A 5 -26.11 9.20 -16.15
C ILE A 5 -25.45 8.00 -15.49
N GLY A 6 -24.35 7.51 -16.06
CA GLY A 6 -23.58 6.41 -15.50
C GLY A 6 -23.04 6.80 -14.12
N GLY A 7 -23.72 6.36 -13.07
CA GLY A 7 -23.22 6.46 -11.69
C GLY A 7 -22.12 5.43 -11.44
N SER A 8 -21.14 5.78 -10.60
CA SER A 8 -20.20 4.81 -10.04
C SER A 8 -20.97 3.86 -9.11
N PHE A 9 -21.15 2.60 -9.53
CA PHE A 9 -21.64 1.56 -8.63
C PHE A 9 -20.52 1.21 -7.65
N SER A 10 -20.69 1.56 -6.38
CA SER A 10 -19.75 1.24 -5.32
C SER A 10 -20.32 0.10 -4.47
N LEU A 11 -19.70 -1.09 -4.59
CA LEU A 11 -20.12 -2.29 -3.86
C LEU A 11 -19.82 -2.20 -2.36
N LEU A 12 -18.78 -1.46 -1.97
CA LEU A 12 -18.33 -1.32 -0.59
C LEU A 12 -18.66 0.06 -0.05
N SER A 13 -19.12 0.12 1.20
CA SER A 13 -19.24 1.36 1.96
C SER A 13 -17.87 2.02 2.17
N LYS A 14 -17.86 3.31 2.50
CA LYS A 14 -16.63 4.04 2.83
C LYS A 14 -15.88 3.41 4.01
N ASP A 15 -16.62 2.93 5.01
CA ASP A 15 -16.04 2.26 6.18
C ASP A 15 -15.41 0.92 5.81
N GLU A 16 -16.00 0.15 4.88
CA GLU A 16 -15.42 -1.08 4.36
C GLU A 16 -14.12 -0.82 3.60
N VAL A 17 -14.10 0.21 2.73
CA VAL A 17 -12.89 0.64 2.04
C VAL A 17 -11.82 1.07 3.05
N TYR A 18 -12.21 1.80 4.10
CA TYR A 18 -11.29 2.23 5.15
C TYR A 18 -10.70 1.04 5.93
N ARG A 19 -11.51 0.02 6.22
CA ARG A 19 -11.01 -1.23 6.84
C ARG A 19 -9.97 -1.94 5.97
N VAL A 20 -10.22 -2.04 4.66
CA VAL A 20 -9.24 -2.61 3.71
C VAL A 20 -7.96 -1.78 3.67
N HIS A 21 -8.07 -0.45 3.66
CA HIS A 21 -6.92 0.45 3.71
C HIS A 21 -6.08 0.22 4.98
N LEU A 22 -6.70 0.15 6.16
CA LEU A 22 -5.99 -0.12 7.41
C LEU A 22 -5.32 -1.50 7.44
N ALA A 23 -6.01 -2.53 6.95
CA ALA A 23 -5.44 -3.87 6.85
C ALA A 23 -4.23 -3.90 5.90
N SER A 24 -4.30 -3.18 4.79
CA SER A 24 -3.20 -3.07 3.82
C SER A 24 -1.98 -2.39 4.45
N LEU A 25 -2.18 -1.29 5.19
CA LEU A 25 -1.10 -0.62 5.92
C LEU A 25 -0.49 -1.53 6.98
N TYR A 26 -1.30 -2.30 7.71
CA TYR A 26 -0.81 -3.26 8.69
C TYR A 26 0.11 -4.30 8.04
N ILE A 27 -0.29 -4.86 6.90
CA ILE A 27 0.54 -5.83 6.16
C ILE A 27 1.86 -5.19 5.75
N LEU A 28 1.83 -4.00 5.13
CA LEU A 28 3.05 -3.31 4.66
C LEU A 28 4.00 -2.93 5.80
N GLU A 29 3.49 -2.59 6.97
CA GLU A 29 4.29 -2.15 8.12
C GLU A 29 4.78 -3.31 8.99
N LYS A 30 3.94 -4.29 9.30
CA LYS A 30 4.24 -5.37 10.27
C LYS A 30 4.69 -6.66 9.61
N VAL A 31 4.01 -7.04 8.53
CA VAL A 31 4.33 -8.28 7.81
C VAL A 31 5.49 -8.03 6.84
N GLY A 32 5.46 -6.93 6.09
CA GLY A 32 6.42 -6.61 5.05
C GLY A 32 6.23 -7.44 3.77
N LEU A 33 7.04 -7.13 2.76
CA LEU A 33 6.99 -7.74 1.43
C LEU A 33 8.36 -8.26 0.99
N LYS A 34 8.40 -9.34 0.22
CA LYS A 34 9.63 -9.85 -0.43
C LYS A 34 9.81 -9.13 -1.76
N VAL A 35 10.99 -8.56 -1.99
CA VAL A 35 11.33 -7.83 -3.22
C VAL A 35 12.62 -8.41 -3.79
N ASN A 36 12.52 -9.18 -4.87
CA ASN A 36 13.67 -9.92 -5.39
C ASN A 36 14.67 -9.06 -6.21
N SER A 37 14.26 -7.85 -6.61
CA SER A 37 15.09 -6.90 -7.34
C SER A 37 15.91 -6.03 -6.40
N GLU A 38 17.24 -6.10 -6.52
CA GLU A 38 18.16 -5.28 -5.72
C GLU A 38 17.99 -3.78 -6.00
N LYS A 39 17.76 -3.41 -7.26
CA LYS A 39 17.45 -2.02 -7.62
C LYS A 39 16.21 -1.51 -6.88
N ALA A 40 15.16 -2.33 -6.79
CA ALA A 40 13.94 -1.95 -6.09
C ALA A 40 14.14 -1.87 -4.57
N LEU A 41 14.94 -2.77 -3.98
CA LEU A 41 15.32 -2.71 -2.57
C LEU A 41 16.04 -1.40 -2.23
N ASN A 42 16.97 -0.96 -3.07
CA ASN A 42 17.69 0.32 -2.89
C ASN A 42 16.74 1.52 -2.95
N VAL A 43 15.88 1.59 -3.96
CA VAL A 43 14.88 2.68 -4.09
C VAL A 43 13.96 2.73 -2.87
N LEU A 44 13.52 1.57 -2.37
CA LEU A 44 12.65 1.51 -1.20
C LEU A 44 13.39 1.94 0.07
N LYS A 45 14.67 1.56 0.23
CA LYS A 45 15.52 2.00 1.33
C LYS A 45 15.71 3.52 1.31
N GLU A 46 15.99 4.10 0.15
CA GLU A 46 16.11 5.55 -0.06
C GLU A 46 14.79 6.27 0.25
N GLY A 47 13.65 5.65 -0.08
CA GLY A 47 12.31 6.14 0.28
C GLY A 47 11.93 5.99 1.76
N GLY A 48 12.86 5.58 2.63
CA GLY A 48 12.65 5.47 4.07
C GLY A 48 12.02 4.15 4.53
N ALA A 49 11.93 3.15 3.66
CA ALA A 49 11.52 1.82 4.08
C ALA A 49 12.64 1.12 4.88
N TYR A 50 12.23 0.26 5.81
CA TYR A 50 13.17 -0.66 6.45
C TYR A 50 13.40 -1.85 5.51
N VAL A 51 14.66 -2.18 5.25
CA VAL A 51 15.04 -3.20 4.27
C VAL A 51 16.04 -4.16 4.88
N ASP A 52 15.71 -5.45 4.82
CA ASP A 52 16.64 -6.56 4.98
C ASP A 52 17.09 -7.01 3.58
N PHE A 53 18.31 -6.65 3.21
CA PHE A 53 18.87 -7.00 1.89
C PHE A 53 19.22 -8.48 1.75
N LYS A 54 19.56 -9.15 2.87
CA LYS A 54 19.90 -10.57 2.88
C LYS A 54 18.65 -11.41 2.58
N GLU A 55 17.60 -11.15 3.35
CA GLU A 55 16.31 -11.82 3.17
C GLU A 55 15.43 -11.13 2.13
N LYS A 56 15.95 -10.13 1.41
CA LYS A 56 15.24 -9.38 0.36
C LYS A 56 13.82 -8.96 0.79
N ARG A 57 13.67 -8.50 2.03
CA ARG A 57 12.39 -8.19 2.66
C ARG A 57 12.32 -6.72 3.05
N VAL A 58 11.17 -6.10 2.84
CA VAL A 58 10.94 -4.67 3.04
C VAL A 58 9.72 -4.45 3.93
N TRP A 59 9.81 -3.48 4.83
CA TRP A 59 8.70 -3.00 5.65
C TRP A 59 8.56 -1.49 5.45
N ILE A 60 7.34 -1.04 5.14
CA ILE A 60 7.07 0.36 4.82
C ILE A 60 6.40 1.02 6.03
N PRO A 61 7.03 2.02 6.68
CA PRO A 61 6.43 2.73 7.80
C PRO A 61 5.15 3.47 7.40
N LYS A 62 4.13 3.43 8.26
CA LYS A 62 2.85 4.12 8.04
C LYS A 62 3.00 5.63 7.81
N ALA A 63 4.02 6.26 8.40
CA ALA A 63 4.30 7.68 8.22
C ALA A 63 4.66 8.04 6.77
N SER A 64 5.30 7.12 6.03
CA SER A 64 5.71 7.34 4.63
C SER A 64 4.55 7.17 3.63
N LEU A 65 3.44 6.56 4.06
CA LEU A 65 2.27 6.26 3.20
C LEU A 65 1.08 7.20 3.43
N ARG A 66 1.22 8.16 4.36
CA ARG A 66 0.21 9.17 4.61
C ARG A 66 0.49 10.36 3.70
N ARG A 67 -0.26 10.49 2.60
CA ARG A 67 -0.32 11.80 1.92
C ARG A 67 -0.95 12.84 2.85
N PRO A 68 -0.47 14.10 2.85
CA PRO A 68 -1.16 15.20 3.53
C PRO A 68 -2.59 15.38 2.99
#